data_AF-N1VUV1-F1
#
_entry.id   AF-N1VUV1-F1
#
_cell.length_a   1.000
_cell.length_b   1.000
_cell.length_c   1.000
_cell.angle_alpha   90.00
_cell.angle_beta   90.00
_cell.angle_gamma   90.00
#
_symmetry.space_group_name_H-M   'P 1'
#
loop_
_entity.id
_entity.type
_entity.pdbx_description
1 polymer ?
#
loop_
_entity_poly.entity_id
_entity_poly.type
_entity_poly.pdbx_seq_one_letter_code
_entity_poly.pdbx_strand_id
1 'polypeptide(L)'
;MKPNLLILLFCFQLSLYAESKSIYEVCQPEIATYCQGVKLTKARILQCLKERGKNLSDACEAGQSALSDTMKNKSQGLCKEDVSEYCRWIIPGGGRILKCLFENETKISNQCKVVLNEP
;
A
#
# COMPACT_ATOMS: atom_id res chain seq x y z
N MET A 1 -24.15 29.26 -31.16
CA MET A 1 -24.57 27.91 -30.71
C MET A 1 -24.44 27.89 -29.20
N LYS A 2 -25.55 27.94 -28.45
CA LYS A 2 -25.52 28.04 -26.98
C LYS A 2 -25.20 26.65 -26.42
N PRO A 3 -24.11 26.47 -25.65
CA PRO A 3 -23.83 25.17 -25.04
C PRO A 3 -25.00 24.83 -24.11
N ASN A 4 -25.54 23.64 -24.29
CA ASN A 4 -26.71 23.17 -23.55
C ASN A 4 -26.29 22.97 -22.08
N LEU A 5 -27.03 23.58 -21.15
CA LEU A 5 -26.76 23.57 -19.70
C LEU A 5 -26.62 22.15 -19.12
N LEU A 6 -27.26 21.16 -19.77
CA LEU A 6 -27.15 19.73 -19.48
C LEU A 6 -25.75 19.14 -19.75
N ILE A 7 -25.01 19.63 -20.74
CA ILE A 7 -23.66 19.13 -21.08
C ILE A 7 -22.62 19.59 -20.05
N LEU A 8 -22.78 20.81 -19.51
CA LEU A 8 -21.90 21.34 -18.47
C LEU A 8 -22.04 20.58 -17.14
N LEU A 9 -23.26 20.13 -16.79
CA LEU A 9 -23.51 19.32 -15.58
C LEU A 9 -22.91 17.91 -15.69
N PHE A 10 -22.90 17.32 -16.89
CA PHE A 10 -22.30 15.99 -17.12
C PHE A 10 -20.76 16.04 -17.08
N CYS A 11 -20.14 17.11 -17.60
CA CYS A 11 -18.69 17.32 -17.48
C CYS A 11 -18.25 17.61 -16.04
N PHE A 12 -19.07 18.29 -15.24
CA PHE A 12 -18.78 18.54 -13.82
C PHE A 12 -18.80 17.25 -13.00
N GLN A 13 -19.65 16.29 -13.37
CA GLN A 13 -19.67 14.95 -12.77
C GLN A 13 -18.40 14.15 -13.14
N LEU A 14 -17.91 14.24 -14.39
CA LEU A 14 -16.69 13.54 -14.85
C LEU A 14 -15.43 13.92 -14.05
N SER A 15 -15.30 15.18 -13.64
CA SER A 15 -14.15 15.64 -12.84
C SER A 15 -14.20 15.20 -11.37
N LEU A 16 -15.34 14.69 -10.88
CA LEU A 16 -15.52 14.25 -9.49
C LEU A 16 -15.26 12.76 -9.27
N TYR A 17 -15.21 11.93 -10.31
CA TYR A 17 -14.89 10.49 -10.21
C TYR A 17 -13.37 10.27 -10.34
N ALA A 18 -12.56 10.93 -9.51
CA ALA A 18 -11.20 10.48 -9.28
C ALA A 18 -11.25 9.31 -8.28
N GLU A 19 -11.58 8.11 -8.77
CA GLU A 19 -11.48 6.91 -7.95
C GLU A 19 -10.01 6.72 -7.53
N SER A 20 -9.76 6.67 -6.21
CA SER A 20 -8.42 6.41 -5.70
C SER A 20 -8.05 4.97 -6.03
N LYS A 21 -7.35 4.78 -7.15
CA LYS A 21 -6.90 3.45 -7.59
C LYS A 21 -6.07 2.79 -6.50
N SER A 22 -6.32 1.51 -6.27
CA SER A 22 -5.57 0.73 -5.29
C SER A 22 -4.17 0.40 -5.80
N ILE A 23 -3.25 0.03 -4.90
CA ILE A 23 -1.92 -0.45 -5.30
C ILE A 23 -1.99 -1.63 -6.28
N TYR A 24 -3.04 -2.46 -6.21
CA TYR A 24 -3.22 -3.60 -7.09
C TYR A 24 -3.49 -3.20 -8.53
N GLU A 25 -4.28 -2.15 -8.72
CA GLU A 25 -4.64 -1.65 -10.04
C GLU A 25 -3.50 -0.83 -10.64
N VAL A 26 -2.86 0.00 -9.82
CA VAL A 26 -1.76 0.86 -10.28
C VAL A 26 -0.51 0.05 -10.61
N CYS A 27 -0.21 -0.99 -9.85
CA CYS A 27 0.96 -1.85 -10.03
C CYS A 27 0.63 -3.21 -10.67
N GLN A 28 -0.49 -3.35 -11.37
CA GLN A 28 -0.96 -4.64 -11.89
C GLN A 28 0.11 -5.42 -12.70
N PRO A 29 0.83 -4.81 -13.67
CA PRO A 29 1.85 -5.55 -14.41
C PRO A 29 3.07 -5.90 -13.54
N GLU A 30 3.46 -5.03 -12.61
CA GLU A 30 4.58 -5.26 -11.71
C GLU A 30 4.26 -6.33 -10.67
N ILE A 31 3.05 -6.39 -10.15
CA ILE A 31 2.60 -7.44 -9.23
C ILE A 31 2.61 -8.79 -9.95
N ALA A 32 2.10 -8.84 -11.19
CA ALA A 32 2.13 -10.06 -12.00
C ALA A 32 3.56 -10.52 -12.33
N THR A 33 4.51 -9.59 -12.45
CA THR A 33 5.91 -9.88 -12.81
C THR A 33 6.76 -10.24 -11.59
N TYR A 34 6.68 -9.46 -10.52
CA TYR A 34 7.61 -9.55 -9.38
C TYR A 34 7.02 -10.25 -8.14
N CYS A 35 5.69 -10.28 -8.01
CA CYS A 35 5.00 -10.69 -6.77
C CYS A 35 4.17 -11.96 -6.91
N GLN A 36 4.52 -12.85 -7.84
CA GLN A 36 3.89 -14.16 -7.97
C GLN A 36 4.00 -14.96 -6.66
N GLY A 37 2.88 -15.56 -6.24
CA GLY A 37 2.77 -16.32 -5.00
C GLY A 37 2.71 -15.47 -3.72
N VAL A 38 2.74 -14.14 -3.81
CA VAL A 38 2.56 -13.26 -2.66
C VAL A 38 1.06 -13.12 -2.38
N LYS A 39 0.67 -13.29 -1.11
CA LYS A 39 -0.71 -13.05 -0.66
C LYS A 39 -1.08 -11.57 -0.92
N LEU A 40 -2.22 -11.35 -1.56
CA LEU A 40 -2.77 -10.04 -1.93
C LEU A 40 -3.27 -9.26 -0.70
N THR A 41 -2.34 -8.77 0.09
CA THR A 41 -2.58 -7.76 1.14
C THR A 41 -1.70 -6.55 0.84
N LYS A 42 -2.20 -5.33 1.12
CA LYS A 42 -1.46 -4.07 0.88
C LYS A 42 -0.04 -4.14 1.41
N ALA A 43 0.11 -4.60 2.66
CA ALA A 43 1.40 -4.70 3.33
C ALA A 43 2.37 -5.67 2.63
N ARG A 44 1.87 -6.82 2.15
CA ARG A 44 2.70 -7.85 1.52
C ARG A 44 3.08 -7.48 0.09
N ILE A 45 2.16 -6.90 -0.67
CA ILE A 45 2.48 -6.36 -2.00
C ILE A 45 3.45 -5.20 -1.90
N LEU A 46 3.26 -4.28 -0.95
CA LEU A 46 4.23 -3.21 -0.70
C LEU A 46 5.63 -3.78 -0.38
N GLN A 47 5.71 -4.78 0.50
CA GLN A 47 6.99 -5.41 0.85
C GLN A 47 7.62 -6.09 -0.36
N CYS A 48 6.83 -6.82 -1.14
CA CYS A 48 7.30 -7.48 -2.35
C CYS A 48 7.87 -6.48 -3.38
N LEU A 49 7.13 -5.41 -3.69
CA LEU A 49 7.56 -4.41 -4.66
C LEU A 49 8.85 -3.71 -4.19
N LYS A 50 9.00 -3.42 -2.89
CA LYS A 50 10.24 -2.86 -2.33
C LYS A 50 11.45 -3.79 -2.45
N GLU A 51 11.24 -5.11 -2.33
CA GLU A 51 12.33 -6.09 -2.36
C GLU A 51 12.70 -6.57 -3.77
N ARG A 52 11.70 -6.67 -4.66
CA ARG A 52 11.82 -7.34 -5.96
C ARG A 52 11.61 -6.41 -7.14
N GLY A 53 10.95 -5.27 -6.94
CA GLY A 53 10.69 -4.28 -7.98
C GLY A 53 11.98 -3.59 -8.39
N LYS A 54 12.36 -3.75 -9.67
CA LYS A 54 13.55 -3.12 -10.25
C LYS A 54 13.22 -2.01 -11.23
N ASN A 55 12.23 -2.27 -12.10
CA ASN A 55 11.75 -1.34 -13.12
C ASN A 55 10.24 -1.19 -12.91
N LEU A 56 9.87 -0.48 -11.84
CA LEU A 56 8.47 -0.13 -11.62
C LEU A 56 8.10 1.00 -12.59
N SER A 57 6.88 1.00 -13.12
CA SER A 57 6.39 2.16 -13.85
C SER A 57 6.27 3.37 -12.93
N ASP A 58 6.37 4.58 -13.47
CA ASP A 58 6.23 5.82 -12.70
C ASP A 58 4.93 5.85 -11.86
N ALA A 59 3.84 5.33 -12.44
CA ALA A 59 2.57 5.19 -11.74
C ALA A 59 2.68 4.23 -10.54
N CYS A 60 3.30 3.06 -10.73
CA CYS A 60 3.51 2.11 -9.66
C CYS A 60 4.48 2.62 -8.59
N GLU A 61 5.54 3.35 -8.95
CA GLU A 61 6.45 3.97 -7.98
C GLU A 61 5.71 4.99 -7.10
N ALA A 62 4.88 5.84 -7.71
CA ALA A 62 4.04 6.78 -6.97
C ALA A 62 3.04 6.06 -6.04
N GLY A 63 2.38 5.01 -6.54
CA GLY A 63 1.47 4.19 -5.74
C GLY A 63 2.18 3.49 -4.57
N GLN A 64 3.36 2.93 -4.82
CA GLN A 64 4.20 2.30 -3.81
C GLN A 64 4.63 3.31 -2.74
N SER A 65 5.01 4.53 -3.13
CA SER A 65 5.38 5.58 -2.18
C SER A 65 4.20 5.99 -1.30
N ALA A 66 3.04 6.26 -1.89
CA ALA A 66 1.83 6.63 -1.15
C ALA A 66 1.39 5.52 -0.17
N LEU A 67 1.48 4.26 -0.59
CA LEU A 67 1.19 3.13 0.29
C LEU A 67 2.27 2.97 1.37
N SER A 68 3.53 3.23 1.06
CA SER A 68 4.64 3.21 2.03
C SER A 68 4.40 4.21 3.16
N ASP A 69 3.93 5.41 2.85
CA ASP A 69 3.62 6.43 3.87
C ASP A 69 2.43 6.01 4.72
N THR A 70 1.38 5.47 4.10
CA THR A 70 0.22 4.92 4.82
C THR A 70 0.65 3.80 5.78
N MET A 71 1.47 2.87 5.31
CA MET A 71 1.94 1.74 6.13
C MET A 71 2.90 2.18 7.24
N LYS A 72 3.73 3.21 6.99
CA LYS A 72 4.56 3.82 8.03
C LYS A 72 3.68 4.37 9.16
N ASN A 73 2.64 5.14 8.84
CA ASN A 73 1.73 5.69 9.84
C ASN A 73 1.01 4.59 10.63
N LYS A 74 0.52 3.54 9.95
CA LYS A 74 -0.09 2.38 10.63
C LYS A 74 0.91 1.66 11.54
N SER A 75 2.15 1.48 11.09
CA SER A 75 3.20 0.84 11.90
C SER A 75 3.57 1.65 13.15
N GLN A 76 3.52 2.98 13.07
CA GLN A 76 3.81 3.90 14.17
C GLN A 76 2.61 4.16 15.09
N GLY A 77 1.40 3.79 14.65
CA GLY A 77 0.16 3.89 15.42
C GLY A 77 -0.33 2.51 15.87
N LEU A 78 -1.10 1.84 15.01
CA LEU A 78 -1.82 0.59 15.31
C LEU A 78 -0.93 -0.62 15.61
N CYS A 79 0.34 -0.59 15.20
CA CYS A 79 1.31 -1.65 15.52
C CYS A 79 2.41 -1.16 16.47
N LYS A 80 2.29 0.01 17.09
CA LYS A 80 3.39 0.65 17.81
C LYS A 80 3.96 -0.25 18.93
N GLU A 81 3.06 -0.86 19.71
CA GLU A 81 3.42 -1.75 20.81
C GLU A 81 4.14 -2.99 20.27
N ASP A 82 3.62 -3.59 19.20
CA ASP A 82 4.24 -4.75 18.54
C ASP A 82 5.62 -4.40 17.95
N VAL A 83 5.78 -3.21 17.36
CA VAL A 83 7.07 -2.72 16.87
C VAL A 83 8.05 -2.54 18.02
N SER A 84 7.61 -2.00 19.17
CA SER A 84 8.45 -1.82 20.35
C SER A 84 8.85 -3.15 20.99
N GLU A 85 7.98 -4.15 20.97
CA GLU A 85 8.24 -5.44 21.58
C GLU A 85 9.17 -6.30 20.71
N TYR A 86 8.82 -6.45 19.43
CA TYR A 86 9.47 -7.43 18.55
C TYR A 86 10.52 -6.81 17.62
N CYS A 87 10.41 -5.52 17.31
CA CYS A 87 11.18 -4.87 16.24
C CYS A 87 12.04 -3.68 16.72
N ARG A 88 12.23 -3.47 18.03
CA ARG A 88 12.95 -2.30 18.58
C ARG A 88 14.38 -2.09 18.08
N TRP A 89 15.04 -3.16 17.65
CA TRP A 89 16.41 -3.12 17.14
C TRP A 89 16.49 -3.00 15.62
N ILE A 90 15.34 -2.92 14.95
CA ILE A 90 15.27 -2.81 13.50
C ILE A 90 15.39 -1.34 13.11
N ILE A 91 16.40 -1.02 12.31
CA ILE A 91 16.58 0.31 11.74
C ILE A 91 15.40 0.60 10.80
N PRO A 92 14.62 1.67 11.00
CA PRO A 92 13.49 2.01 10.13
C PRO A 92 13.89 2.27 8.68
N GLY A 93 12.92 2.17 7.76
CA GLY A 93 13.11 2.40 6.32
C GLY A 93 13.21 1.11 5.50
N GLY A 94 13.01 1.21 4.19
CA GLY A 94 13.14 0.09 3.25
C GLY A 94 12.20 -1.10 3.51
N GLY A 95 11.09 -0.92 4.24
CA GLY A 95 10.18 -2.01 4.59
C GLY A 95 10.67 -2.94 5.72
N ARG A 96 11.83 -2.68 6.34
CA ARG A 96 12.41 -3.56 7.36
C ARG A 96 11.49 -3.81 8.56
N ILE A 97 10.71 -2.80 8.98
CA ILE A 97 9.73 -2.94 10.06
C ILE A 97 8.58 -3.87 9.65
N LEU A 98 8.04 -3.74 8.44
CA LEU A 98 6.99 -4.65 7.96
C LEU A 98 7.50 -6.09 7.88
N LYS A 99 8.72 -6.29 7.39
CA LYS A 99 9.36 -7.60 7.38
C LYS A 99 9.45 -8.21 8.78
N CYS A 100 9.94 -7.46 9.77
CA CYS A 100 10.00 -7.91 11.16
C CYS A 100 8.61 -8.25 11.72
N LEU A 101 7.59 -7.45 11.40
CA LEU A 101 6.21 -7.71 11.83
C LEU A 101 5.64 -8.99 11.18
N PHE A 102 5.96 -9.29 9.92
CA PHE A 102 5.59 -10.57 9.28
C PHE A 102 6.30 -11.77 9.91
N GLU A 103 7.59 -11.64 10.24
CA GLU A 103 8.36 -12.71 10.92
C GLU A 103 7.81 -13.02 12.32
N ASN A 104 7.13 -12.06 12.95
CA ASN A 104 6.47 -12.20 14.24
C ASN A 104 4.95 -12.24 14.14
N GLU A 105 4.38 -12.49 12.96
CA GLU A 105 2.93 -12.34 12.70
C GLU A 105 2.07 -13.16 13.66
N THR A 106 2.54 -14.31 14.16
CA THR A 106 1.80 -15.12 15.14
C THR A 106 1.76 -14.51 16.54
N LYS A 107 2.77 -13.71 16.90
CA LYS A 107 3.00 -13.15 18.24
C LYS A 107 2.47 -11.72 18.42
N ILE A 108 2.33 -10.98 17.32
CA ILE A 108 1.81 -9.60 17.35
C ILE A 108 0.32 -9.57 17.70
N SER A 109 -0.14 -8.40 18.13
CA SER A 109 -1.51 -8.11 18.48
C SER A 109 -2.49 -8.36 17.32
N ASN A 110 -3.76 -8.61 17.65
CA ASN A 110 -4.82 -8.73 16.64
C ASN A 110 -5.00 -7.43 15.84
N GLN A 111 -4.82 -6.28 16.48
CA GLN A 111 -4.91 -4.98 15.83
C GLN A 111 -3.86 -4.83 14.72
N CYS A 112 -2.61 -5.21 15.00
CA CYS A 112 -1.57 -5.18 13.98
C CYS A 112 -1.75 -6.27 12.91
N LYS A 113 -2.26 -7.47 13.28
CA LYS A 113 -2.62 -8.50 12.29
C LYS A 113 -3.63 -8.00 11.26
N VAL A 114 -4.63 -7.22 11.68
CA VAL A 114 -5.60 -6.60 10.77
C VAL A 114 -4.90 -5.67 9.78
N VAL A 115 -3.95 -4.85 10.24
CA VAL A 115 -3.14 -3.97 9.37
C VAL A 115 -2.34 -4.77 8.34
N LEU A 116 -1.64 -5.84 8.77
CA LEU A 116 -0.82 -6.66 7.88
C LEU A 116 -1.64 -7.47 6.86
N ASN A 117 -2.88 -7.77 7.21
CA ASN A 117 -3.78 -8.60 6.41
C ASN A 117 -4.88 -7.81 5.70
N GLU A 118 -4.84 -6.48 5.75
CA GLU A 118 -5.75 -5.63 5.01
C GLU A 118 -5.60 -5.87 3.50
N PRO A 119 -6.70 -6.13 2.78
CA PRO A 119 -6.72 -6.15 1.33
C PRO A 119 -6.24 -4.80 0.81
#